data_AF-D3Q7V6-F1
#
_entry.id   AF-D3Q7V6-F1
#
_cell.length_a   1.000
_cell.length_b   1.000
_cell.length_c   1.000
_cell.angle_alpha   90.00
_cell.angle_beta   90.00
_cell.angle_gamma   90.00
#
_symmetry.space_group_name_H-M   'P 1'
#
loop_
_entity.id
_entity.type
_entity.pdbx_description
1 polymer ?
#
loop_
_entity_poly.entity_id
_entity_poly.type
_entity_poly.pdbx_seq_one_letter_code
_entity_poly.pdbx_strand_id
1 'polypeptide(L)'
;MIPKAALRFASEHDGELLEAVRGGQAVPGAGGCVPRRRDRGLARYLDALAEGIVAANPPGAERQRALAQCLGTELLDGIIVRRWFDELPEAERAMLLDAATAFTRRWVSPQVFVRLEPAHRIMVHCLQSGDEDDLTDVVRYRAFGTPTRAIVDCGRVFAGLPLFRNPATDIPDACYEISATVGVEHRLSEYSWHGTRMRLSGYAFINHVDTDDQATTVVLRERSSGEEAAVPARLRPSPELSSQFHDGLYEYGYAGFDAVVDLDALPGDRALPDGQWDVLVEVRAHGVERRCRVATLPDGDRDPRVDHHLPDFSRRGAGLVTTYVSHEGQLTLFVETYGGASPDLVQLTCCESSGVGLTLSAYSGISDWPVGTTARLCLVRGDVTRTFPAAMRPCGAGFGLTAHIRASKLLLPPGWWGVGLRLTWEHGSWEVPLHDAEGRPVWLRGRRSAREMLGLVRDVVRA
;
A
#
# COMPACT_ATOMS: atom_id res chain seq x y z
N MET A 1 17.18 7.24 12.89
CA MET A 1 18.28 6.44 13.47
C MET A 1 19.58 7.19 13.15
N ILE A 2 20.12 7.96 14.10
CA ILE A 2 21.35 8.75 13.88
C ILE A 2 22.52 7.77 13.74
N PRO A 3 23.40 7.89 12.73
CA PRO A 3 24.53 6.97 12.56
C PRO A 3 25.39 6.93 13.83
N LYS A 4 25.75 5.72 14.31
CA LYS A 4 26.63 5.50 15.48
C LYS A 4 27.95 6.29 15.42
N ALA A 5 28.41 6.66 14.22
CA ALA A 5 29.61 7.49 14.02
C ALA A 5 29.41 8.95 14.44
N ALA A 6 28.24 9.54 14.21
CA ALA A 6 27.92 10.91 14.66
C ALA A 6 27.75 10.97 16.18
N LEU A 7 27.19 9.92 16.79
CA LEU A 7 27.11 9.77 18.25
C LEU A 7 28.49 9.59 18.91
N ARG A 8 29.47 8.97 18.24
CA ARG A 8 30.85 8.85 18.77
C ARG A 8 31.59 10.19 18.77
N PHE A 9 31.46 10.97 17.71
CA PHE A 9 32.09 12.30 17.62
C PHE A 9 31.48 13.28 18.64
N ALA A 10 30.16 13.21 18.84
CA ALA A 10 29.47 13.92 19.92
C ALA A 10 29.92 13.45 21.31
N SER A 11 30.04 12.13 21.55
CA SER A 11 30.42 11.60 22.87
C SER A 11 31.83 11.99 23.33
N GLU A 12 32.75 12.22 22.40
CA GLU A 12 34.12 12.66 22.72
C GLU A 12 34.19 14.15 23.12
N HIS A 13 33.14 14.94 22.83
CA HIS A 13 33.01 16.36 23.18
C HIS A 13 31.85 16.65 24.17
N ASP A 14 31.02 15.64 24.48
CA ASP A 14 29.80 15.73 25.31
C ASP A 14 30.07 15.99 26.80
N GLY A 15 31.20 15.51 27.33
CA GLY A 15 31.47 15.56 28.78
C GLY A 15 31.61 16.98 29.35
N GLU A 16 32.11 17.94 28.57
CA GLU A 16 32.27 19.34 29.00
C GLU A 16 31.12 20.25 28.53
N LEU A 17 30.43 19.90 27.43
CA LEU A 17 29.39 20.74 26.85
C LEU A 17 27.99 20.47 27.44
N LEU A 18 27.66 19.22 27.82
CA LEU A 18 26.39 18.89 28.46
C LEU A 18 26.30 19.36 29.92
N GLU A 19 27.43 19.39 30.65
CA GLU A 19 27.48 19.97 32.00
C GLU A 19 27.29 21.50 31.98
N ALA A 20 27.78 22.18 30.94
CA ALA A 20 27.58 23.62 30.76
C ALA A 20 26.11 24.00 30.49
N VAL A 21 25.32 23.09 29.91
CA VAL A 21 23.89 23.27 29.62
C VAL A 21 22.99 22.80 30.78
N ARG A 22 23.45 21.87 31.63
CA ARG A 22 22.66 21.32 32.77
C ARG A 22 22.90 22.03 34.12
N GLY A 23 24.00 22.78 34.28
CA GLY A 23 24.42 23.34 35.56
C GLY A 23 23.69 24.62 36.02
N GLY A 24 22.49 24.46 36.56
CA GLY A 24 21.78 25.44 37.39
C GLY A 24 22.03 25.23 38.88
N GLN A 25 23.24 25.54 39.38
CA GLN A 25 23.46 25.81 40.80
C GLN A 25 24.35 27.05 40.96
N ALA A 26 23.75 28.09 41.52
CA ALA A 26 24.42 29.34 41.85
C ALA A 26 25.36 29.13 43.04
N VAL A 27 26.65 29.43 42.86
CA VAL A 27 27.58 29.67 43.97
C VAL A 27 27.47 31.16 44.34
N PRO A 28 27.12 31.52 45.59
CA PRO A 28 27.03 32.91 45.97
C PRO A 28 28.44 33.45 46.25
N GLY A 29 28.83 34.51 45.52
CA GLY A 29 29.98 35.34 45.88
C GLY A 29 31.08 35.42 44.83
N ALA A 30 30.81 36.08 43.71
CA ALA A 30 31.81 36.84 42.96
C ALA A 30 31.09 37.78 41.97
N GLY A 31 31.08 39.07 42.27
CA GLY A 31 30.74 40.09 41.29
C GLY A 31 31.81 40.11 40.21
N GLY A 32 31.43 39.78 38.98
CA GLY A 32 32.35 39.75 37.85
C GLY A 32 31.71 39.15 36.61
N CYS A 33 31.33 40.03 35.69
CA CYS A 33 30.86 39.78 34.33
C CYS A 33 31.49 38.53 33.66
N VAL A 34 30.76 37.41 33.58
CA VAL A 34 31.06 36.31 32.63
C VAL A 34 29.77 35.64 32.13
N PRO A 35 29.15 36.13 31.03
CA PRO A 35 28.21 35.31 30.24
C PRO A 35 28.84 34.71 28.98
N ARG A 36 30.06 35.13 28.57
CA ARG A 36 30.58 34.84 27.21
C ARG A 36 30.97 33.38 26.91
N ARG A 37 31.07 32.47 27.90
CA ARG A 37 31.63 31.11 27.68
C ARG A 37 30.62 30.01 27.42
N ARG A 38 29.37 30.09 27.92
CA ARG A 38 28.40 28.98 27.79
C ARG A 38 27.74 28.94 26.41
N ASP A 39 27.43 30.09 25.80
CA ASP A 39 26.57 30.11 24.60
C ASP A 39 27.33 30.07 23.26
N ARG A 40 28.63 30.41 23.24
CA ARG A 40 29.52 29.98 22.14
C ARG A 40 29.60 28.46 22.03
N GLY A 41 29.24 27.73 23.09
CA GLY A 41 29.15 26.28 23.09
C GLY A 41 28.01 25.79 22.19
N LEU A 42 26.85 26.44 22.24
CA LEU A 42 25.67 26.01 21.50
C LEU A 42 25.84 26.13 19.98
N ALA A 43 26.26 27.30 19.48
CA ALA A 43 26.50 27.48 18.05
C ALA A 43 27.55 26.48 17.52
N ARG A 44 28.64 26.27 18.27
CA ARG A 44 29.68 25.30 17.92
C ARG A 44 29.19 23.85 18.00
N TYR A 45 28.36 23.52 18.98
CA TYR A 45 27.74 22.21 19.13
C TYR A 45 26.84 21.90 17.93
N LEU A 46 25.94 22.81 17.58
CA LEU A 46 25.04 22.65 16.44
C LEU A 46 25.83 22.55 15.12
N ASP A 47 26.81 23.42 14.91
CA ASP A 47 27.68 23.34 13.73
C ASP A 47 28.44 22.01 13.65
N ALA A 48 29.04 21.56 14.76
CA ALA A 48 29.75 20.28 14.80
C ALA A 48 28.82 19.08 14.51
N LEU A 49 27.59 19.13 15.01
CA LEU A 49 26.57 18.13 14.75
C LEU A 49 26.20 18.10 13.25
N ALA A 50 25.95 19.27 12.65
CA ALA A 50 25.62 19.38 11.23
C ALA A 50 26.80 18.96 10.32
N GLU A 51 28.04 19.34 10.67
CA GLU A 51 29.26 18.90 10.00
C GLU A 51 29.43 17.39 10.08
N GLY A 52 29.18 16.79 11.24
CA GLY A 52 29.19 15.34 11.43
C GLY A 52 28.15 14.64 10.54
N ILE A 53 26.94 15.19 10.41
CA ILE A 53 25.91 14.66 9.51
C ILE A 53 26.37 14.72 8.04
N VAL A 54 26.95 15.86 7.64
CA VAL A 54 27.43 16.07 6.26
C VAL A 54 28.61 15.15 5.93
N ALA A 55 29.50 14.91 6.89
CA ALA A 55 30.63 13.99 6.73
C ALA A 55 30.17 12.52 6.66
N ALA A 56 29.17 12.13 7.47
CA ALA A 56 28.70 10.76 7.55
C ALA A 56 27.76 10.34 6.41
N ASN A 57 27.13 11.29 5.72
CA ASN A 57 26.12 11.01 4.68
C ASN A 57 26.56 11.62 3.35
N PRO A 58 26.58 10.89 2.23
CA PRO A 58 26.88 11.47 0.93
C PRO A 58 25.84 12.53 0.51
N PRO A 59 26.17 13.44 -0.42
CA PRO A 59 25.20 14.40 -0.94
C PRO A 59 23.97 13.69 -1.51
N GLY A 60 22.77 14.06 -1.05
CA GLY A 60 21.52 13.44 -1.52
C GLY A 60 20.38 13.54 -0.52
N ALA A 61 19.30 12.81 -0.82
CA ALA A 61 18.06 12.82 -0.06
C ALA A 61 18.24 12.40 1.41
N GLU A 62 19.14 11.45 1.69
CA GLU A 62 19.39 10.97 3.05
C GLU A 62 20.07 12.03 3.92
N ARG A 63 21.12 12.70 3.40
CA ARG A 63 21.76 13.83 4.10
C ARG A 63 20.76 14.94 4.38
N GLN A 64 19.92 15.30 3.39
CA GLN A 64 18.91 16.33 3.55
C GLN A 64 17.88 15.95 4.62
N ARG A 65 17.44 14.69 4.65
CA ARG A 65 16.53 14.16 5.67
C ARG A 65 17.17 14.22 7.06
N ALA A 66 18.43 13.81 7.18
CA ALA A 66 19.16 13.84 8.45
C ALA A 66 19.35 15.28 8.97
N LEU A 67 19.69 16.23 8.10
CA LEU A 67 19.79 17.65 8.46
C LEU A 67 18.42 18.24 8.87
N ALA A 68 17.35 17.94 8.13
CA ALA A 68 16.00 18.39 8.48
C ALA A 68 15.55 17.84 9.85
N GLN A 69 15.81 16.55 10.10
CA GLN A 69 15.54 15.92 11.40
C GLN A 69 16.34 16.60 12.52
N CYS A 70 17.65 16.77 12.34
CA CYS A 70 18.52 17.46 13.30
C CYS A 70 18.03 18.88 13.61
N LEU A 71 17.67 19.65 12.58
CA LEU A 71 17.15 21.00 12.74
C LEU A 71 15.86 21.00 13.58
N GLY A 72 14.92 20.12 13.22
CA GLY A 72 13.64 20.01 13.91
C GLY A 72 13.79 19.59 15.38
N THR A 73 14.52 18.51 15.63
CA THR A 73 14.60 17.90 16.97
C THR A 73 15.53 18.65 17.91
N GLU A 74 16.73 19.02 17.45
CA GLU A 74 17.76 19.60 18.33
C GLU A 74 17.60 21.11 18.47
N LEU A 75 17.51 21.83 17.36
CA LEU A 75 17.44 23.29 17.40
C LEU A 75 16.02 23.77 17.71
N LEU A 76 15.06 23.45 16.86
CA LEU A 76 13.75 24.09 16.92
C LEU A 76 12.95 23.58 18.13
N ASP A 77 12.82 22.26 18.30
CA ASP A 77 12.06 21.70 19.42
C ASP A 77 12.90 21.66 20.71
N GLY A 78 14.13 21.15 20.62
CA GLY A 78 15.00 20.91 21.77
C GLY A 78 15.51 22.18 22.45
N ILE A 79 15.72 23.26 21.70
CA ILE A 79 16.27 24.51 22.22
C ILE A 79 15.24 25.65 22.14
N ILE A 80 14.77 26.00 20.94
CA ILE A 80 13.92 27.19 20.75
C ILE A 80 12.60 27.02 21.49
N VAL A 81 11.79 26.02 21.15
CA VAL A 81 10.48 25.80 21.79
C VAL A 81 10.63 25.58 23.30
N ARG A 82 11.58 24.74 23.71
CA ARG A 82 11.77 24.39 25.12
C ARG A 82 12.19 25.55 26.00
N ARG A 83 13.03 26.46 25.51
CA ARG A 83 13.58 27.58 26.29
C ARG A 83 12.90 28.92 26.03
N TRP A 84 11.95 28.98 25.09
CA TRP A 84 11.36 30.26 24.65
C TRP A 84 10.71 31.07 25.77
N PHE A 85 10.01 30.38 26.67
CA PHE A 85 9.27 30.96 27.79
C PHE A 85 10.04 30.91 29.11
N ASP A 86 11.30 30.49 29.07
CA ASP A 86 12.19 30.67 30.23
C ASP A 86 12.47 32.16 30.42
N GLU A 87 12.62 32.59 31.68
CA GLU A 87 13.09 33.94 32.02
C GLU A 87 14.58 34.07 31.67
N LEU A 88 14.87 34.31 30.40
CA LEU A 88 16.22 34.57 29.89
C LEU A 88 16.53 36.07 29.97
N PRO A 89 17.71 36.47 30.45
CA PRO A 89 18.19 37.83 30.28
C PRO A 89 18.18 38.24 28.81
N GLU A 90 17.81 39.48 28.52
CA GLU A 90 17.70 40.01 27.13
C GLU A 90 18.94 39.71 26.27
N ALA A 91 20.14 39.86 26.85
CA ALA A 91 21.39 39.56 26.17
C ALA A 91 21.56 38.07 25.82
N GLU A 92 21.09 37.15 26.66
CA GLU A 92 21.14 35.71 26.41
C GLU A 92 20.13 35.30 25.32
N ARG A 93 18.93 35.87 25.36
CA ARG A 93 17.90 35.70 24.32
C ARG A 93 18.40 36.17 22.95
N ALA A 94 18.95 37.39 22.87
CA ALA A 94 19.54 37.92 21.64
C ALA A 94 20.65 37.01 21.10
N MET A 95 21.53 36.53 21.98
CA MET A 95 22.62 35.60 21.58
C MET A 95 22.09 34.25 21.08
N LEU A 96 21.04 33.71 21.68
CA LEU A 96 20.40 32.47 21.24
C LEU A 96 19.81 32.64 19.83
N LEU A 97 19.08 33.74 19.60
CA LEU A 97 18.47 34.05 18.30
C LEU A 97 19.54 34.26 17.22
N ASP A 98 20.61 34.98 17.53
CA ASP A 98 21.74 35.15 16.61
C ASP A 98 22.38 33.81 16.22
N ALA A 99 22.61 32.94 17.20
CA ALA A 99 23.18 31.61 16.96
C ALA A 99 22.25 30.73 16.11
N ALA A 100 20.95 30.71 16.43
CA ALA A 100 19.96 29.95 15.67
C ALA A 100 19.82 30.48 14.23
N THR A 101 19.83 31.79 14.05
CA THR A 101 19.77 32.46 12.74
C THR A 101 21.01 32.14 11.90
N ALA A 102 22.21 32.23 12.49
CA ALA A 102 23.43 31.86 11.81
C ALA A 102 23.43 30.38 11.38
N PHE A 103 22.97 29.50 12.25
CA PHE A 103 22.86 28.07 11.97
C PHE A 103 21.88 27.80 10.82
N THR A 104 20.67 28.37 10.88
CA THR A 104 19.66 28.13 9.83
C THR A 104 20.13 28.66 8.48
N ARG A 105 20.74 29.85 8.42
CA ARG A 105 21.30 30.40 7.18
C ARG A 105 22.41 29.55 6.58
N ARG A 106 23.20 28.88 7.41
CA ARG A 106 24.30 28.01 6.96
C ARG A 106 23.82 26.66 6.45
N TRP A 107 22.87 26.03 7.15
CA TRP A 107 22.55 24.61 6.94
C TRP A 107 21.20 24.34 6.26
N VAL A 108 20.30 25.32 6.22
CA VAL A 108 18.97 25.15 5.60
C VAL A 108 19.03 25.53 4.12
N SER A 109 19.39 24.54 3.30
CA SER A 109 19.21 24.61 1.84
C SER A 109 17.73 24.47 1.45
N PRO A 110 17.32 24.86 0.22
CA PRO A 110 15.95 24.65 -0.26
C PRO A 110 15.47 23.19 -0.14
N GLN A 111 16.36 22.21 -0.37
CA GLN A 111 16.01 20.80 -0.28
C GLN A 111 15.87 20.29 1.17
N VAL A 112 16.55 20.93 2.12
CA VAL A 112 16.33 20.70 3.57
C VAL A 112 15.03 21.36 3.98
N PHE A 113 14.80 22.60 3.56
CA PHE A 113 13.61 23.38 3.90
C PHE A 113 12.30 22.67 3.54
N VAL A 114 12.17 22.12 2.33
CA VAL A 114 10.95 21.40 1.90
C VAL A 114 10.68 20.11 2.69
N ARG A 115 11.66 19.60 3.44
CA ARG A 115 11.53 18.41 4.29
C ARG A 115 11.15 18.74 5.73
N LEU A 116 11.21 20.01 6.11
CA LEU A 116 10.78 20.46 7.43
C LEU A 116 9.26 20.43 7.51
N GLU A 117 8.75 20.17 8.72
CA GLU A 117 7.34 20.33 9.02
C GLU A 117 6.94 21.81 8.87
N PRO A 118 5.66 22.11 8.59
CA PRO A 118 5.21 23.48 8.34
C PRO A 118 5.57 24.46 9.46
N ALA A 119 5.35 24.10 10.73
CA ALA A 119 5.70 24.97 11.85
C ALA A 119 7.22 25.24 11.94
N HIS A 120 8.06 24.24 11.63
CA HIS A 120 9.51 24.44 11.55
C HIS A 120 9.92 25.36 10.40
N ARG A 121 9.25 25.27 9.24
CA ARG A 121 9.49 26.20 8.12
C ARG A 121 9.17 27.63 8.49
N ILE A 122 8.07 27.85 9.20
CA ILE A 122 7.70 29.18 9.69
C ILE A 122 8.74 29.67 10.71
N MET A 123 9.12 28.85 11.70
CA MET A 123 10.15 29.23 12.68
C MET A 123 11.48 29.59 12.02
N VAL A 124 11.93 28.81 11.03
CA VAL A 124 13.13 29.11 10.25
C VAL A 124 13.00 30.44 9.51
N HIS A 125 11.84 30.71 8.90
CA HIS A 125 11.59 31.98 8.22
C HIS A 125 11.69 33.14 9.21
N CYS A 126 10.99 33.09 10.34
CA CYS A 126 11.01 34.13 11.37
C CYS A 126 12.41 34.36 11.96
N LEU A 127 13.19 33.29 12.17
CA LEU A 127 14.60 33.41 12.58
C LEU A 127 15.43 34.15 11.51
N GLN A 128 15.22 33.83 10.23
CA GLN A 128 16.00 34.42 9.14
C GLN A 128 15.63 35.88 8.85
N SER A 129 14.36 36.26 9.06
CA SER A 129 13.87 37.63 8.92
C SER A 129 14.09 38.49 10.17
N GLY A 130 14.23 37.88 11.34
CA GLY A 130 14.38 38.56 12.63
C GLY A 130 13.05 38.96 13.27
N ASP A 131 11.94 38.35 12.87
CA ASP A 131 10.60 38.64 13.38
C ASP A 131 10.30 37.83 14.64
N GLU A 132 10.72 38.35 15.80
CA GLU A 132 10.58 37.65 17.09
C GLU A 132 9.12 37.52 17.56
N ASP A 133 8.26 38.49 17.25
CA ASP A 133 6.84 38.43 17.60
C ASP A 133 6.14 37.27 16.89
N ASP A 134 6.36 37.14 15.57
CA ASP A 134 5.83 36.04 14.77
C ASP A 134 6.41 34.69 15.22
N LEU A 135 7.71 34.64 15.52
CA LEU A 135 8.35 33.45 16.07
C LEU A 135 7.71 33.05 17.41
N THR A 136 7.40 34.03 18.27
CA THR A 136 6.74 33.80 19.56
C THR A 136 5.38 33.15 19.40
N ASP A 137 4.56 33.62 18.45
CA ASP A 137 3.23 33.07 18.23
C ASP A 137 3.28 31.62 17.73
N VAL A 138 4.21 31.31 16.84
CA VAL A 138 4.40 29.95 16.32
C VAL A 138 4.96 29.02 17.38
N VAL A 139 5.91 29.48 18.19
CA VAL A 139 6.46 28.71 19.33
C VAL A 139 5.39 28.47 20.38
N ARG A 140 4.56 29.47 20.70
CA ARG A 140 3.43 29.32 21.62
C ARG A 140 2.46 28.26 21.13
N TYR A 141 2.10 28.29 19.84
CA TYR A 141 1.25 27.25 19.25
C TYR A 141 1.91 25.88 19.29
N ARG A 142 3.22 25.77 18.99
CA ARG A 142 3.91 24.47 19.02
C ARG A 142 4.03 23.89 20.43
N ALA A 143 4.15 24.74 21.45
CA ALA A 143 4.23 24.32 22.85
C ALA A 143 2.85 23.98 23.47
N PHE A 144 1.81 24.74 23.13
CA PHE A 144 0.53 24.72 23.86
C PHE A 144 -0.72 24.67 22.97
N GLY A 145 -0.56 24.77 21.66
CA GLY A 145 -1.67 24.84 20.71
C GLY A 145 -2.38 23.50 20.51
N THR A 146 -3.63 23.58 20.10
CA THR A 146 -4.41 22.42 19.63
C THR A 146 -4.35 22.34 18.11
N PRO A 147 -4.35 21.14 17.52
CA PRO A 147 -4.43 20.98 16.07
C PRO A 147 -5.60 21.77 15.50
N THR A 148 -5.37 22.49 14.40
CA THR A 148 -6.44 23.18 13.67
C THR A 148 -6.61 22.58 12.28
N ARG A 149 -7.75 22.85 11.65
CA ARG A 149 -8.06 22.36 10.30
C ARG A 149 -7.06 22.90 9.29
N ALA A 150 -6.60 22.03 8.40
CA ALA A 150 -5.90 22.45 7.21
C ALA A 150 -6.81 23.32 6.34
N ILE A 151 -6.18 24.21 5.59
CA ILE A 151 -6.85 25.13 4.67
C ILE A 151 -6.62 24.59 3.27
N VAL A 152 -7.70 24.33 2.54
CA VAL A 152 -7.64 23.90 1.15
C VAL A 152 -7.97 25.10 0.27
N ASP A 153 -7.07 25.45 -0.64
CA ASP A 153 -7.24 26.56 -1.56
C ASP A 153 -6.64 26.23 -2.92
N CYS A 154 -7.46 26.31 -3.97
CA CYS A 154 -7.09 26.03 -5.36
C CYS A 154 -6.34 24.70 -5.54
N GLY A 155 -6.82 23.62 -4.88
CA GLY A 155 -6.23 22.28 -4.96
C GLY A 155 -4.91 22.10 -4.22
N ARG A 156 -4.50 23.10 -3.42
CA ARG A 156 -3.35 23.02 -2.51
C ARG A 156 -3.84 22.93 -1.08
N VAL A 157 -3.10 22.22 -0.24
CA VAL A 157 -3.41 22.02 1.17
C VAL A 157 -2.36 22.73 2.00
N PHE A 158 -2.80 23.59 2.92
CA PHE A 158 -1.97 24.37 3.83
C PHE A 158 -2.26 23.96 5.27
N ALA A 159 -1.22 23.83 6.08
CA ALA A 159 -1.39 23.54 7.50
C ALA A 159 -2.12 24.71 8.19
N GLY A 160 -3.11 24.39 9.01
CA GLY A 160 -3.78 25.34 9.88
C GLY A 160 -2.85 25.76 11.02
N LEU A 161 -1.99 26.73 10.75
CA LEU A 161 -1.04 27.28 11.71
C LEU A 161 -1.26 28.79 11.87
N PRO A 162 -0.82 29.39 12.99
CA PRO A 162 -0.88 30.83 13.16
C PRO A 162 -0.24 31.61 12.01
N LEU A 163 -0.69 32.85 11.83
CA LEU A 163 -0.13 33.83 10.89
C LEU A 163 -0.34 33.52 9.39
N PHE A 164 -1.08 32.46 9.03
CA PHE A 164 -1.35 32.14 7.63
C PHE A 164 -2.05 33.30 6.92
N ARG A 165 -1.40 33.86 5.88
CA ARG A 165 -1.85 35.03 5.10
C ARG A 165 -2.26 36.23 5.96
N ASN A 166 -1.66 36.38 7.14
CA ASN A 166 -1.84 37.57 7.94
C ASN A 166 -1.19 38.76 7.21
N PRO A 167 -1.91 39.84 6.85
CA PRO A 167 -1.33 40.98 6.14
C PRO A 167 -0.28 41.75 6.95
N ALA A 168 -0.18 41.50 8.26
CA ALA A 168 0.84 42.06 9.12
C ALA A 168 2.19 41.32 9.08
N THR A 169 2.25 40.14 8.43
CA THR A 169 3.46 39.31 8.34
C THR A 169 3.84 39.08 6.88
N ASP A 170 5.12 38.80 6.61
CA ASP A 170 5.62 38.48 5.26
C ASP A 170 5.89 36.97 5.08
N ILE A 171 5.22 36.13 5.87
CA ILE A 171 5.48 34.68 5.87
C ILE A 171 4.87 34.05 4.59
N PRO A 172 5.68 33.44 3.71
CA PRO A 172 5.16 32.89 2.46
C PRO A 172 4.27 31.66 2.67
N ASP A 173 3.25 31.51 1.82
CA ASP A 173 2.36 30.33 1.75
C ASP A 173 3.14 29.00 1.69
N ALA A 174 4.33 28.99 1.08
CA ALA A 174 5.20 27.82 0.97
C ALA A 174 5.66 27.26 2.33
N CYS A 175 5.67 28.09 3.39
CA CYS A 175 5.94 27.61 4.75
C CYS A 175 4.81 26.71 5.27
N TYR A 176 3.58 26.96 4.84
CA TYR A 176 2.37 26.27 5.30
C TYR A 176 2.00 25.05 4.43
N GLU A 177 2.45 24.99 3.18
CA GLU A 177 1.99 24.00 2.22
C GLU A 177 2.35 22.54 2.59
N ILE A 178 1.34 21.69 2.71
CA ILE A 178 1.43 20.25 2.98
C ILE A 178 0.89 19.39 1.84
N SER A 179 0.59 19.99 0.68
CA SER A 179 0.07 19.29 -0.50
C SER A 179 0.82 17.97 -0.77
N ALA A 180 2.15 18.00 -0.83
CA ALA A 180 2.95 16.81 -1.17
C ALA A 180 2.96 15.70 -0.10
N THR A 181 2.60 16.00 1.15
CA THR A 181 2.62 15.04 2.27
C THR A 181 1.23 14.50 2.60
N VAL A 182 0.18 15.15 2.11
CA VAL A 182 -1.20 14.72 2.25
C VAL A 182 -1.46 13.49 1.38
N GLY A 183 -1.62 12.34 2.04
CA GLY A 183 -1.92 11.03 1.43
C GLY A 183 -3.41 10.69 1.41
N VAL A 184 -3.72 9.48 0.95
CA VAL A 184 -5.07 8.91 0.95
C VAL A 184 -5.18 7.88 2.06
N GLU A 185 -6.11 8.07 2.98
CA GLU A 185 -6.57 7.01 3.87
C GLU A 185 -7.60 6.18 3.12
N HIS A 186 -7.43 4.86 3.14
CA HIS A 186 -8.30 3.98 2.37
C HIS A 186 -8.36 2.60 3.00
N ARG A 187 -9.45 1.91 2.67
CA ARG A 187 -9.64 0.49 3.02
C ARG A 187 -10.62 -0.13 2.04
N LEU A 188 -10.23 -1.26 1.46
CA LEU A 188 -11.18 -2.17 0.83
C LEU A 188 -11.81 -3.06 1.91
N SER A 189 -13.11 -2.93 2.11
CA SER A 189 -13.86 -3.71 3.10
C SER A 189 -14.33 -5.03 2.53
N GLU A 190 -14.75 -5.04 1.27
CA GLU A 190 -15.30 -6.21 0.60
C GLU A 190 -15.05 -6.14 -0.90
N TYR A 191 -14.80 -7.30 -1.51
CA TYR A 191 -14.96 -7.50 -2.93
C TYR A 191 -15.73 -8.80 -3.20
N SER A 192 -16.49 -8.82 -4.29
CA SER A 192 -17.21 -10.00 -4.75
C SER A 192 -17.30 -10.04 -6.27
N TRP A 193 -17.52 -11.22 -6.81
CA TRP A 193 -17.64 -11.45 -8.24
C TRP A 193 -19.05 -11.90 -8.59
N HIS A 194 -19.48 -11.52 -9.79
CA HIS A 194 -20.67 -12.05 -10.44
C HIS A 194 -20.50 -12.01 -11.95
N GLY A 195 -20.13 -13.14 -12.55
CA GLY A 195 -19.76 -13.21 -13.96
C GLY A 195 -18.57 -12.29 -14.26
N THR A 196 -18.72 -11.38 -15.22
CA THR A 196 -17.68 -10.41 -15.62
C THR A 196 -17.56 -9.21 -14.68
N ARG A 197 -18.45 -9.09 -13.68
CA ARG A 197 -18.53 -7.92 -12.82
C ARG A 197 -17.87 -8.18 -11.47
N MET A 198 -16.91 -7.33 -11.14
CA MET A 198 -16.32 -7.25 -9.81
C MET A 198 -16.97 -6.09 -9.05
N ARG A 199 -17.59 -6.38 -7.91
CA ARG A 199 -18.05 -5.36 -6.97
C ARG A 199 -16.96 -5.11 -5.93
N LEU A 200 -16.66 -3.84 -5.69
CA LEU A 200 -15.73 -3.37 -4.66
C LEU A 200 -16.49 -2.45 -3.71
N SER A 201 -16.25 -2.56 -2.41
CA SER A 201 -16.76 -1.58 -1.45
C SER A 201 -15.76 -1.31 -0.33
N GLY A 202 -15.75 -0.07 0.16
CA GLY A 202 -14.73 0.39 1.09
C GLY A 202 -14.89 1.86 1.43
N TYR A 203 -13.81 2.49 1.87
CA TYR A 203 -13.71 3.95 1.98
C TYR A 203 -12.37 4.42 1.42
N ALA A 204 -12.34 5.66 0.95
CA ALA A 204 -11.12 6.36 0.59
C ALA A 204 -11.35 7.87 0.73
N PHE A 205 -10.42 8.59 1.36
CA PHE A 205 -10.46 10.04 1.49
C PHE A 205 -9.04 10.62 1.55
N ILE A 206 -8.91 11.90 1.20
CA ILE A 206 -7.64 12.62 1.28
C ILE A 206 -7.48 13.16 2.71
N ASN A 207 -6.35 12.86 3.35
CA ASN A 207 -6.08 13.33 4.70
C ASN A 207 -6.16 14.86 4.80
N HIS A 208 -6.84 15.36 5.83
CA HIS A 208 -7.01 16.79 6.07
C HIS A 208 -7.84 17.55 5.03
N VAL A 209 -8.69 16.85 4.27
CA VAL A 209 -9.60 17.45 3.26
C VAL A 209 -11.00 16.89 3.47
N ASP A 210 -12.00 17.77 3.60
CA ASP A 210 -13.40 17.35 3.79
C ASP A 210 -13.97 16.62 2.56
N THR A 211 -15.01 15.81 2.78
CA THR A 211 -15.59 14.93 1.73
C THR A 211 -16.91 15.41 1.15
N ASP A 212 -17.33 16.63 1.43
CA ASP A 212 -18.62 17.20 0.98
C ASP A 212 -18.74 17.35 -0.55
N ASP A 213 -17.62 17.53 -1.26
CA ASP A 213 -17.55 17.57 -2.73
C ASP A 213 -16.78 16.39 -3.33
N GLN A 214 -16.54 15.33 -2.55
CA GLN A 214 -15.66 14.24 -2.95
C GLN A 214 -16.18 13.50 -4.20
N ALA A 215 -15.24 13.02 -5.01
CA ALA A 215 -15.46 11.98 -6.01
C ALA A 215 -14.41 10.87 -5.85
N THR A 216 -14.85 9.62 -6.04
CA THR A 216 -13.99 8.43 -5.98
C THR A 216 -14.07 7.66 -7.29
N THR A 217 -12.93 7.26 -7.83
CA THR A 217 -12.82 6.48 -9.07
C THR A 217 -11.95 5.25 -8.79
N VAL A 218 -12.40 4.07 -9.20
CA VAL A 218 -11.56 2.87 -9.21
C VAL A 218 -10.80 2.84 -10.53
N VAL A 219 -9.48 2.71 -10.46
CA VAL A 219 -8.60 2.65 -11.64
C VAL A 219 -7.94 1.28 -11.69
N LEU A 220 -8.19 0.54 -12.76
CA LEU A 220 -7.40 -0.63 -13.10
C LEU A 220 -6.20 -0.17 -13.92
N ARG A 221 -4.98 -0.49 -13.49
CA ARG A 221 -3.76 -0.15 -14.22
C ARG A 221 -2.94 -1.38 -14.55
N GLU A 222 -2.71 -1.62 -15.83
CA GLU A 222 -1.86 -2.72 -16.28
C GLU A 222 -0.39 -2.42 -15.94
N ARG A 223 0.30 -3.40 -15.35
CA ARG A 223 1.58 -3.20 -14.69
C ARG A 223 2.74 -2.95 -15.66
N SER A 224 2.70 -3.52 -16.86
CA SER A 224 3.82 -3.48 -17.82
C SER A 224 3.75 -2.30 -18.79
N SER A 225 2.58 -2.08 -19.37
CA SER A 225 2.23 -1.00 -20.32
C SER A 225 1.83 0.30 -19.64
N GLY A 226 1.31 0.23 -18.41
CA GLY A 226 0.72 1.37 -17.72
C GLY A 226 -0.65 1.78 -18.25
N GLU A 227 -1.29 0.96 -19.09
CA GLU A 227 -2.65 1.20 -19.57
C GLU A 227 -3.65 1.27 -18.41
N GLU A 228 -4.60 2.21 -18.49
CA GLU A 228 -5.57 2.45 -17.42
C GLU A 228 -7.02 2.31 -17.90
N ALA A 229 -7.87 1.78 -17.02
CA ALA A 229 -9.33 1.80 -17.16
C ALA A 229 -9.94 2.34 -15.86
N ALA A 230 -10.69 3.43 -15.96
CA ALA A 230 -11.22 4.17 -14.82
C ALA A 230 -12.75 4.02 -14.72
N VAL A 231 -13.24 3.54 -13.58
CA VAL A 231 -14.65 3.30 -13.31
C VAL A 231 -15.09 4.18 -12.14
N PRO A 232 -16.03 5.13 -12.35
CA PRO A 232 -16.56 5.95 -11.27
C PRO A 232 -17.19 5.09 -10.18
N ALA A 233 -16.87 5.38 -8.92
CA ALA A 233 -17.51 4.75 -7.78
C ALA A 233 -18.71 5.59 -7.32
N ARG A 234 -19.73 4.93 -6.79
CA ARG A 234 -20.84 5.57 -6.10
C ARG A 234 -20.44 5.82 -4.65
N LEU A 235 -20.54 7.07 -4.20
CA LEU A 235 -20.32 7.38 -2.79
C LEU A 235 -21.40 6.79 -1.88
N ARG A 236 -20.98 6.38 -0.70
CA ARG A 236 -21.81 5.83 0.37
C ARG A 236 -21.64 6.69 1.62
N PRO A 237 -22.75 7.09 2.28
CA PRO A 237 -22.67 7.71 3.59
C PRO A 237 -21.92 6.80 4.58
N SER A 238 -20.99 7.40 5.31
CA SER A 238 -20.10 6.79 6.30
C SER A 238 -19.83 7.76 7.45
N PRO A 239 -20.87 8.27 8.14
CA PRO A 239 -20.75 9.32 9.16
C PRO A 239 -19.83 8.93 10.33
N GLU A 240 -19.67 7.63 10.58
CA GLU A 240 -18.77 7.10 11.59
C GLU A 240 -17.29 7.41 11.32
N LEU A 241 -16.90 7.72 10.08
CA LEU A 241 -15.50 8.01 9.74
C LEU A 241 -15.07 9.40 10.24
N SER A 242 -15.98 10.37 10.32
CA SER A 242 -15.66 11.69 10.87
C SER A 242 -15.16 11.56 12.32
N SER A 243 -15.82 10.74 13.16
CA SER A 243 -15.42 10.56 14.56
C SER A 243 -14.24 9.60 14.76
N GLN A 244 -13.99 8.69 13.82
CA GLN A 244 -12.87 7.73 13.91
C GLN A 244 -11.50 8.35 13.59
N PHE A 245 -11.46 9.40 12.76
CA PHE A 245 -10.22 9.98 12.27
C PHE A 245 -10.08 11.44 12.72
N HIS A 246 -8.85 11.81 13.09
CA HIS A 246 -8.48 13.16 13.55
C HIS A 246 -9.44 13.77 14.57
N ASP A 247 -9.97 12.95 15.49
CA ASP A 247 -10.84 13.37 16.59
C ASP A 247 -12.07 14.21 16.14
N GLY A 248 -12.62 13.95 14.95
CA GLY A 248 -13.79 14.71 14.45
C GLY A 248 -13.46 16.05 13.81
N LEU A 249 -12.18 16.37 13.60
CA LEU A 249 -11.77 17.67 13.07
C LEU A 249 -12.19 17.90 11.60
N TYR A 250 -12.41 16.82 10.84
CA TYR A 250 -12.76 16.84 9.41
C TYR A 250 -14.05 16.04 9.15
N GLU A 251 -14.75 16.40 8.07
CA GLU A 251 -16.00 15.75 7.66
C GLU A 251 -15.72 14.64 6.63
N TYR A 252 -15.58 13.40 7.12
CA TYR A 252 -15.36 12.20 6.30
C TYR A 252 -16.64 11.36 6.11
N GLY A 253 -17.80 11.96 6.39
CA GLY A 253 -19.11 11.31 6.32
C GLY A 253 -19.52 10.82 4.94
N TYR A 254 -18.79 11.16 3.87
CA TYR A 254 -19.04 10.70 2.50
C TYR A 254 -17.84 9.98 1.87
N ALA A 255 -16.89 9.52 2.68
CA ALA A 255 -15.70 8.82 2.20
C ALA A 255 -15.96 7.37 1.74
N GLY A 256 -17.08 6.77 2.13
CA GLY A 256 -17.47 5.43 1.70
C GLY A 256 -17.71 5.34 0.20
N PHE A 257 -17.41 4.19 -0.42
CA PHE A 257 -17.68 3.96 -1.84
C PHE A 257 -18.14 2.53 -2.14
N ASP A 258 -18.92 2.40 -3.21
CA ASP A 258 -19.23 1.15 -3.93
C ASP A 258 -18.86 1.34 -5.41
N ALA A 259 -18.10 0.41 -5.98
CA ALA A 259 -17.81 0.38 -7.41
C ALA A 259 -18.20 -0.98 -8.02
N VAL A 260 -18.65 -0.97 -9.26
CA VAL A 260 -18.89 -2.18 -10.05
C VAL A 260 -18.07 -2.07 -11.31
N VAL A 261 -17.03 -2.89 -11.41
CA VAL A 261 -16.13 -2.95 -12.55
C VAL A 261 -16.57 -4.11 -13.44
N ASP A 262 -17.15 -3.79 -14.60
CA ASP A 262 -17.50 -4.80 -15.61
C ASP A 262 -16.31 -5.02 -16.54
N LEU A 263 -15.66 -6.18 -16.42
CA LEU A 263 -14.48 -6.52 -17.19
C LEU A 263 -14.77 -6.75 -18.68
N ASP A 264 -16.03 -6.88 -19.09
CA ASP A 264 -16.42 -7.03 -20.50
C ASP A 264 -16.90 -5.71 -21.14
N ALA A 265 -17.11 -4.68 -20.31
CA ALA A 265 -17.69 -3.39 -20.70
C ALA A 265 -17.02 -2.21 -19.99
N LEU A 266 -15.69 -2.12 -20.09
CA LEU A 266 -14.93 -0.98 -19.58
C LEU A 266 -15.22 0.29 -20.40
N PRO A 267 -14.88 1.49 -19.90
CA PRO A 267 -14.98 2.73 -20.66
C PRO A 267 -14.35 2.61 -22.05
N GLY A 268 -15.03 3.16 -23.04
CA GLY A 268 -14.68 2.94 -24.46
C GLY A 268 -15.25 1.63 -25.01
N ASP A 269 -16.14 0.97 -24.28
CA ASP A 269 -16.84 -0.26 -24.66
C ASP A 269 -15.86 -1.35 -25.06
N ARG A 270 -14.91 -1.66 -24.17
CA ARG A 270 -13.85 -2.65 -24.38
C ARG A 270 -13.79 -3.67 -23.24
N ALA A 271 -13.44 -4.91 -23.57
CA ALA A 271 -13.11 -5.91 -22.56
C ALA A 271 -11.71 -5.65 -21.99
N LEU A 272 -11.48 -6.00 -20.73
CA LEU A 272 -10.19 -5.91 -20.09
C LEU A 272 -9.20 -6.88 -20.78
N PRO A 273 -8.10 -6.38 -21.36
CA PRO A 273 -7.08 -7.23 -21.97
C PRO A 273 -6.41 -8.18 -20.98
N ASP A 274 -5.75 -9.21 -21.51
CA ASP A 274 -4.87 -10.07 -20.72
C ASP A 274 -3.72 -9.27 -20.10
N GLY A 275 -3.32 -9.66 -18.90
CA GLY A 275 -2.23 -9.01 -18.18
C GLY A 275 -2.43 -8.96 -16.67
N GLN A 276 -1.51 -8.28 -16.01
CA GLN A 276 -1.53 -8.05 -14.56
C GLN A 276 -1.96 -6.60 -14.29
N TRP A 277 -3.08 -6.43 -13.60
CA TRP A 277 -3.73 -5.16 -13.36
C TRP A 277 -3.75 -4.83 -11.87
N ASP A 278 -3.10 -3.75 -11.47
CA ASP A 278 -3.21 -3.20 -10.13
C ASP A 278 -4.56 -2.50 -9.98
N VAL A 279 -5.20 -2.66 -8.81
CA VAL A 279 -6.43 -1.94 -8.48
C VAL A 279 -6.08 -0.73 -7.63
N LEU A 280 -6.36 0.47 -8.14
CA LEU A 280 -6.15 1.75 -7.47
C LEU A 280 -7.47 2.42 -7.15
N VAL A 281 -7.44 3.31 -6.16
CA VAL A 281 -8.49 4.31 -5.93
C VAL A 281 -7.89 5.69 -6.16
N GLU A 282 -8.60 6.49 -6.95
CA GLU A 282 -8.35 7.91 -7.15
C GLU A 282 -9.45 8.67 -6.40
N VAL A 283 -9.04 9.62 -5.57
CA VAL A 283 -9.92 10.46 -4.78
C VAL A 283 -9.67 11.90 -5.19
N ARG A 284 -10.76 12.65 -5.42
CA ARG A 284 -10.76 14.08 -5.68
C ARG A 284 -11.68 14.78 -4.69
N ALA A 285 -11.20 15.82 -4.02
CA ALA A 285 -12.01 16.65 -3.11
C ALA A 285 -11.38 18.04 -3.02
N HIS A 286 -12.19 19.10 -3.06
CA HIS A 286 -11.75 20.51 -2.99
C HIS A 286 -10.62 20.86 -3.97
N GLY A 287 -10.65 20.27 -5.17
CA GLY A 287 -9.62 20.42 -6.20
C GLY A 287 -8.29 19.68 -5.94
N VAL A 288 -8.17 18.96 -4.82
CA VAL A 288 -7.03 18.10 -4.50
C VAL A 288 -7.30 16.70 -5.06
N GLU A 289 -6.31 16.13 -5.75
CA GLU A 289 -6.41 14.79 -6.34
C GLU A 289 -5.29 13.89 -5.85
N ARG A 290 -5.63 12.70 -5.35
CA ARG A 290 -4.65 11.71 -4.92
C ARG A 290 -5.05 10.32 -5.36
N ARG A 291 -4.05 9.45 -5.55
CA ARG A 291 -4.23 8.06 -5.93
C ARG A 291 -3.38 7.14 -5.08
N CYS A 292 -3.91 5.98 -4.75
CA CYS A 292 -3.16 4.91 -4.08
C CYS A 292 -3.66 3.54 -4.56
N ARG A 293 -2.82 2.50 -4.38
CA ARG A 293 -3.28 1.12 -4.56
C ARG A 293 -4.27 0.80 -3.45
N VAL A 294 -5.40 0.19 -3.80
CA VAL A 294 -6.38 -0.17 -2.79
C VAL A 294 -5.87 -1.38 -2.02
N ALA A 295 -5.91 -1.29 -0.69
CA ALA A 295 -5.56 -2.38 0.20
C ALA A 295 -6.74 -2.80 1.07
N THR A 296 -6.90 -4.11 1.29
CA THR A 296 -7.67 -4.62 2.42
C THR A 296 -6.86 -4.42 3.70
N LEU A 297 -7.51 -4.25 4.85
CA LEU A 297 -6.75 -4.29 6.12
C LEU A 297 -5.99 -5.61 6.23
N PRO A 298 -4.75 -5.59 6.76
CA PRO A 298 -4.12 -6.79 7.24
C PRO A 298 -4.91 -7.28 8.48
N ASP A 299 -5.78 -8.27 8.30
CA ASP A 299 -6.26 -9.09 9.40
C ASP A 299 -5.12 -10.01 9.85
N GLY A 300 -4.10 -9.43 10.51
CA GLY A 300 -2.92 -10.17 10.95
C GLY A 300 -2.08 -10.78 9.82
N ASP A 301 -1.21 -11.71 10.19
CA ASP A 301 -0.35 -12.48 9.30
C ASP A 301 -1.22 -13.49 8.51
N ARG A 302 -1.78 -13.05 7.38
CA ARG A 302 -2.52 -13.93 6.46
C ARG A 302 -1.65 -14.27 5.26
N ASP A 303 -1.69 -15.55 4.91
CA ASP A 303 -1.29 -16.05 3.61
C ASP A 303 -2.02 -15.24 2.51
N PRO A 304 -1.36 -15.00 1.37
CA PRO A 304 -1.96 -14.26 0.27
C PRO A 304 -3.24 -14.96 -0.16
N ARG A 305 -4.32 -14.18 -0.34
CA ARG A 305 -5.59 -14.73 -0.80
C ARG A 305 -5.61 -14.75 -2.32
N VAL A 306 -5.92 -15.91 -2.88
CA VAL A 306 -6.07 -16.14 -4.32
C VAL A 306 -7.47 -16.67 -4.57
N ASP A 307 -8.26 -15.92 -5.34
CA ASP A 307 -9.57 -16.36 -5.82
C ASP A 307 -9.53 -16.48 -7.34
N HIS A 308 -10.03 -17.59 -7.87
CA HIS A 308 -10.09 -17.84 -9.32
C HIS A 308 -11.54 -17.75 -9.79
N HIS A 309 -11.76 -17.03 -10.89
CA HIS A 309 -13.05 -16.82 -11.52
C HIS A 309 -12.96 -17.17 -12.99
N LEU A 310 -14.01 -17.79 -13.53
CA LEU A 310 -14.09 -18.15 -14.95
C LEU A 310 -15.22 -17.39 -15.64
N PRO A 311 -15.10 -16.06 -15.82
CA PRO A 311 -16.07 -15.29 -16.59
C PRO A 311 -16.12 -15.71 -18.07
N ASP A 312 -17.32 -15.64 -18.63
CA ASP A 312 -17.57 -15.75 -20.07
C ASP A 312 -17.69 -14.34 -20.65
N PHE A 313 -16.64 -13.89 -21.34
CA PHE A 313 -16.61 -12.56 -21.96
C PHE A 313 -17.31 -12.59 -23.32
N SER A 314 -18.26 -11.69 -23.55
CA SER A 314 -19.04 -11.67 -24.79
C SER A 314 -18.17 -11.51 -26.04
N ARG A 315 -17.00 -10.87 -25.91
CA ARG A 315 -16.12 -10.50 -27.04
C ARG A 315 -14.93 -11.42 -27.26
N ARG A 316 -14.55 -12.22 -26.26
CA ARG A 316 -13.35 -13.08 -26.32
C ARG A 316 -13.57 -14.51 -25.81
N GLY A 317 -14.77 -14.83 -25.35
CA GLY A 317 -15.12 -16.13 -24.77
C GLY A 317 -14.59 -16.29 -23.34
N ALA A 318 -14.30 -17.53 -22.96
CA ALA A 318 -13.77 -17.88 -21.66
C ALA A 318 -12.50 -17.10 -21.31
N GLY A 319 -12.40 -16.59 -20.09
CA GLY A 319 -11.13 -16.19 -19.51
C GLY A 319 -11.01 -16.57 -18.05
N LEU A 320 -9.80 -16.81 -17.58
CA LEU A 320 -9.50 -16.96 -16.17
C LEU A 320 -9.15 -15.59 -15.60
N VAL A 321 -9.85 -15.19 -14.54
CA VAL A 321 -9.51 -14.02 -13.75
C VAL A 321 -9.08 -14.48 -12.37
N THR A 322 -7.83 -14.22 -12.03
CA THR A 322 -7.29 -14.49 -10.70
C THR A 322 -7.20 -13.19 -9.92
N THR A 323 -7.94 -13.14 -8.83
CA THR A 323 -7.85 -12.04 -7.87
C THR A 323 -6.80 -12.40 -6.82
N TYR A 324 -5.79 -11.55 -6.67
CA TYR A 324 -4.68 -11.73 -5.75
C TYR A 324 -4.64 -10.59 -4.74
N VAL A 325 -4.70 -10.93 -3.46
CA VAL A 325 -4.41 -10.00 -2.36
C VAL A 325 -3.01 -10.30 -1.84
N SER A 326 -2.09 -9.35 -2.04
CA SER A 326 -0.71 -9.47 -1.57
C SER A 326 -0.62 -9.46 -0.04
N HIS A 327 0.56 -9.82 0.50
CA HIS A 327 0.85 -9.69 1.93
C HIS A 327 0.71 -8.24 2.44
N GLU A 328 0.90 -7.24 1.59
CA GLU A 328 0.67 -5.83 1.91
C GLU A 328 -0.82 -5.44 1.83
N GLY A 329 -1.72 -6.41 1.60
CA GLY A 329 -3.16 -6.19 1.45
C GLY A 329 -3.58 -5.64 0.09
N GLN A 330 -2.63 -5.37 -0.83
CA GLN A 330 -2.92 -4.77 -2.14
C GLN A 330 -3.65 -5.76 -3.06
N LEU A 331 -4.73 -5.30 -3.67
CA LEU A 331 -5.53 -6.06 -4.63
C LEU A 331 -4.95 -5.95 -6.05
N THR A 332 -4.73 -7.10 -6.69
CA THR A 332 -4.28 -7.22 -8.09
C THR A 332 -5.18 -8.21 -8.82
N LEU A 333 -5.47 -7.93 -10.09
CA LEU A 333 -6.14 -8.85 -11.00
C LEU A 333 -5.14 -9.41 -12.00
N PHE A 334 -5.25 -10.69 -12.28
CA PHE A 334 -4.51 -11.34 -13.35
C PHE A 334 -5.51 -11.97 -14.31
N VAL A 335 -5.43 -11.58 -15.57
CA VAL A 335 -6.43 -11.87 -16.58
C VAL A 335 -5.77 -12.65 -17.70
N GLU A 336 -6.30 -13.83 -18.00
CA GLU A 336 -5.77 -14.72 -19.02
C GLU A 336 -6.89 -15.32 -19.87
N THR A 337 -6.80 -15.14 -21.19
CA THR A 337 -7.78 -15.73 -22.12
C THR A 337 -7.40 -17.17 -22.48
N TYR A 338 -6.10 -17.55 -22.45
CA TYR A 338 -5.65 -18.90 -22.80
C TYR A 338 -4.34 -19.33 -22.09
N GLY A 339 -4.44 -20.36 -21.24
CA GLY A 339 -3.37 -21.37 -21.11
C GLY A 339 -2.12 -21.01 -20.31
N GLY A 340 -2.29 -20.65 -19.04
CA GLY A 340 -1.24 -20.68 -18.02
C GLY A 340 -1.80 -21.21 -16.70
N ALA A 341 -2.60 -22.29 -16.75
CA ALA A 341 -3.33 -22.77 -15.58
C ALA A 341 -2.41 -22.91 -14.37
N SER A 342 -2.62 -22.04 -13.37
CA SER A 342 -2.00 -22.18 -12.06
C SER A 342 -2.20 -23.62 -11.57
N PRO A 343 -1.15 -24.27 -11.02
CA PRO A 343 -1.24 -25.64 -10.54
C PRO A 343 -2.36 -25.85 -9.51
N ASP A 344 -2.79 -24.78 -8.85
CA ASP A 344 -3.80 -24.83 -7.78
C ASP A 344 -5.26 -24.77 -8.28
N LEU A 345 -5.48 -24.60 -9.59
CA LEU A 345 -6.84 -24.44 -10.13
C LEU A 345 -7.71 -25.69 -9.96
N VAL A 346 -7.16 -26.86 -10.28
CA VAL A 346 -7.86 -28.14 -10.17
C VAL A 346 -6.91 -29.20 -9.62
N GLN A 347 -7.12 -29.56 -8.36
CA GLN A 347 -6.32 -30.53 -7.63
C GLN A 347 -7.01 -31.89 -7.56
N LEU A 348 -6.29 -32.94 -7.91
CA LEU A 348 -6.74 -34.32 -7.74
C LEU A 348 -6.75 -34.66 -6.25
N THR A 349 -7.92 -34.98 -5.71
CA THR A 349 -8.10 -35.31 -4.29
C THR A 349 -8.10 -36.82 -4.05
N CYS A 350 -8.56 -37.61 -5.03
CA CYS A 350 -8.57 -39.07 -4.92
C CYS A 350 -8.49 -39.76 -6.29
N CYS A 351 -7.81 -40.92 -6.32
CA CYS A 351 -7.74 -41.79 -7.47
C CYS A 351 -7.83 -43.26 -7.02
N GLU A 352 -8.96 -43.91 -7.31
CA GLU A 352 -9.24 -45.29 -6.91
C GLU A 352 -9.45 -46.19 -8.12
N SER A 353 -8.69 -47.28 -8.20
CA SER A 353 -8.98 -48.35 -9.16
C SER A 353 -9.74 -49.47 -8.47
N SER A 354 -10.85 -49.88 -9.09
CA SER A 354 -11.60 -51.09 -8.75
C SER A 354 -11.54 -52.07 -9.92
N GLY A 355 -11.84 -53.35 -9.68
CA GLY A 355 -11.96 -54.38 -10.73
C GLY A 355 -12.88 -54.00 -11.90
N VAL A 356 -13.74 -52.99 -11.72
CA VAL A 356 -14.77 -52.54 -12.67
C VAL A 356 -14.36 -51.24 -13.39
N GLY A 357 -13.36 -50.49 -12.89
CA GLY A 357 -12.95 -49.22 -13.48
C GLY A 357 -12.11 -48.32 -12.56
N LEU A 358 -11.83 -47.11 -13.05
CA LEU A 358 -11.11 -46.05 -12.35
C LEU A 358 -12.09 -44.96 -11.91
N THR A 359 -12.00 -44.53 -10.66
CA THR A 359 -12.70 -43.36 -10.12
C THR A 359 -11.68 -42.27 -9.82
N LEU A 360 -11.91 -41.08 -10.35
CA LEU A 360 -11.08 -39.90 -10.09
C LEU A 360 -11.95 -38.83 -9.45
N SER A 361 -11.49 -38.29 -8.34
CA SER A 361 -12.10 -37.14 -7.68
C SER A 361 -11.12 -35.99 -7.66
N ALA A 362 -11.62 -34.79 -7.94
CA ALA A 362 -10.84 -33.57 -7.91
C ALA A 362 -11.63 -32.44 -7.26
N TYR A 363 -10.92 -31.44 -6.78
CA TYR A 363 -11.47 -30.20 -6.27
C TYR A 363 -10.92 -29.05 -7.10
N SER A 364 -11.77 -28.08 -7.39
CA SER A 364 -11.41 -26.85 -8.06
C SER A 364 -11.77 -25.66 -7.18
N GLY A 365 -10.83 -24.74 -6.98
CA GLY A 365 -11.05 -23.48 -6.27
C GLY A 365 -11.73 -22.40 -7.12
N ILE A 366 -12.12 -22.73 -8.36
CA ILE A 366 -12.75 -21.79 -9.29
C ILE A 366 -14.19 -21.54 -8.89
N SER A 367 -14.52 -20.28 -8.73
CA SER A 367 -15.86 -19.78 -8.41
C SER A 367 -16.53 -19.14 -9.63
N ASP A 368 -17.84 -18.86 -9.52
CA ASP A 368 -18.64 -18.10 -10.49
C ASP A 368 -18.55 -18.59 -11.95
N TRP A 369 -18.51 -19.91 -12.16
CA TRP A 369 -18.49 -20.49 -13.51
C TRP A 369 -19.84 -20.32 -14.23
N PRO A 370 -19.85 -20.31 -15.58
CA PRO A 370 -21.07 -20.05 -16.35
C PRO A 370 -22.21 -21.03 -16.05
N VAL A 371 -23.45 -20.54 -16.09
CA VAL A 371 -24.64 -21.39 -15.91
C VAL A 371 -24.69 -22.45 -17.00
N GLY A 372 -25.08 -23.68 -16.63
CA GLY A 372 -25.12 -24.80 -17.58
C GLY A 372 -23.76 -25.43 -17.87
N THR A 373 -22.69 -25.03 -17.17
CA THR A 373 -21.37 -25.66 -17.30
C THR A 373 -21.45 -27.16 -17.02
N THR A 374 -20.92 -27.94 -17.95
CA THR A 374 -20.72 -29.39 -17.84
C THR A 374 -19.24 -29.70 -17.76
N ALA A 375 -18.90 -30.79 -17.08
CA ALA A 375 -17.53 -31.22 -16.87
C ALA A 375 -17.25 -32.56 -17.57
N ARG A 376 -16.10 -32.65 -18.23
CA ARG A 376 -15.57 -33.91 -18.77
C ARG A 376 -14.11 -34.07 -18.36
N LEU A 377 -13.77 -35.24 -17.84
CA LEU A 377 -12.37 -35.62 -17.67
C LEU A 377 -11.78 -35.93 -19.04
N CYS A 378 -10.62 -35.34 -19.33
CA CYS A 378 -9.87 -35.55 -20.56
C CYS A 378 -8.57 -36.29 -20.26
N LEU A 379 -8.29 -37.33 -21.04
CA LEU A 379 -6.98 -37.98 -21.09
C LEU A 379 -6.34 -37.61 -22.42
N VAL A 380 -5.20 -36.92 -22.36
CA VAL A 380 -4.54 -36.32 -23.53
C VAL A 380 -3.17 -36.96 -23.75
N ARG A 381 -2.88 -37.33 -24.99
CA ARG A 381 -1.56 -37.81 -25.42
C ARG A 381 -1.28 -37.41 -26.86
N GLY A 382 -0.39 -36.44 -27.05
CA GLY A 382 -0.22 -35.80 -28.37
C GLY A 382 -1.56 -35.26 -28.84
N ASP A 383 -1.93 -35.55 -30.09
CA ASP A 383 -3.19 -35.09 -30.68
C ASP A 383 -4.41 -35.97 -30.30
N VAL A 384 -4.21 -37.00 -29.47
CA VAL A 384 -5.27 -37.93 -29.08
C VAL A 384 -5.85 -37.52 -27.74
N THR A 385 -7.13 -37.15 -27.76
CA THR A 385 -7.90 -36.83 -26.54
C THR A 385 -9.05 -37.81 -26.35
N ARG A 386 -9.13 -38.42 -25.16
CA ARG A 386 -10.29 -39.21 -24.74
C ARG A 386 -11.06 -38.50 -23.64
N THR A 387 -12.37 -38.38 -23.80
CA THR A 387 -13.21 -37.68 -22.82
C THR A 387 -14.18 -38.62 -22.11
N PHE A 388 -14.35 -38.38 -20.81
CA PHE A 388 -15.23 -39.15 -19.94
C PHE A 388 -16.15 -38.18 -19.19
N PRO A 389 -17.46 -38.48 -19.05
CA PRO A 389 -18.34 -37.64 -18.26
C PRO A 389 -17.83 -37.51 -16.81
N ALA A 390 -17.84 -36.30 -16.28
CA ALA A 390 -17.57 -36.02 -14.88
C ALA A 390 -18.81 -35.40 -14.24
N ALA A 391 -19.19 -35.89 -13.06
CA ALA A 391 -20.19 -35.24 -12.24
C ALA A 391 -19.55 -34.05 -11.52
N MET A 392 -20.17 -32.88 -11.62
CA MET A 392 -19.75 -31.67 -10.93
C MET A 392 -20.73 -31.36 -9.81
N ARG A 393 -20.22 -30.99 -8.64
CA ARG A 393 -21.02 -30.59 -7.48
C ARG A 393 -20.43 -29.34 -6.85
N PRO A 394 -21.22 -28.28 -6.61
CA PRO A 394 -20.75 -27.12 -5.84
C PRO A 394 -20.19 -27.55 -4.49
N CYS A 395 -19.04 -26.99 -4.09
CA CYS A 395 -18.36 -27.32 -2.84
C CYS A 395 -17.61 -26.08 -2.33
N GLY A 396 -18.14 -25.43 -1.28
CA GLY A 396 -17.55 -24.19 -0.76
C GLY A 396 -17.56 -23.08 -1.81
N ALA A 397 -16.42 -22.40 -1.98
CA ALA A 397 -16.22 -21.38 -3.01
C ALA A 397 -16.01 -21.96 -4.42
N GLY A 398 -15.80 -23.27 -4.53
CA GLY A 398 -15.51 -23.93 -5.80
C GLY A 398 -16.42 -25.11 -6.09
N PHE A 399 -15.86 -26.15 -6.70
CA PHE A 399 -16.61 -27.36 -7.04
C PHE A 399 -15.78 -28.64 -6.90
N GLY A 400 -16.47 -29.69 -6.46
CA GLY A 400 -15.98 -31.06 -6.51
C GLY A 400 -16.33 -31.72 -7.85
N LEU A 401 -15.43 -32.58 -8.31
CA LEU A 401 -15.58 -33.37 -9.52
C LEU A 401 -15.44 -34.84 -9.19
N THR A 402 -16.24 -35.68 -9.86
CA THR A 402 -16.05 -37.13 -9.82
C THR A 402 -16.27 -37.72 -11.20
N ALA A 403 -15.26 -38.42 -11.72
CA ALA A 403 -15.32 -39.13 -12.99
C ALA A 403 -15.16 -40.64 -12.76
N HIS A 404 -16.07 -41.43 -13.33
CA HIS A 404 -16.00 -42.89 -13.29
C HIS A 404 -15.72 -43.44 -14.69
N ILE A 405 -14.56 -44.06 -14.86
CA ILE A 405 -14.12 -44.64 -16.12
C ILE A 405 -14.18 -46.16 -16.03
N ARG A 406 -15.15 -46.77 -16.73
CA ARG A 406 -15.26 -48.23 -16.80
C ARG A 406 -14.01 -48.84 -17.44
N ALA A 407 -13.54 -49.98 -16.93
CA ALA A 407 -12.34 -50.65 -17.44
C ALA A 407 -12.42 -50.96 -18.94
N SER A 408 -13.62 -51.31 -19.45
CA SER A 408 -13.85 -51.55 -20.88
C SER A 408 -13.64 -50.33 -21.77
N LYS A 409 -13.83 -49.12 -21.22
CA LYS A 409 -13.60 -47.84 -21.92
C LYS A 409 -12.18 -47.30 -21.74
N LEU A 410 -11.42 -47.87 -20.81
CA LEU A 410 -10.06 -47.45 -20.45
C LEU A 410 -8.98 -48.16 -21.29
N LEU A 411 -9.32 -48.82 -22.41
CA LEU A 411 -8.34 -49.41 -23.34
C LEU A 411 -7.51 -48.32 -24.04
N LEU A 412 -6.54 -47.78 -23.30
CA LEU A 412 -5.65 -46.71 -23.72
C LEU A 412 -4.39 -47.31 -24.36
N PRO A 413 -3.98 -46.80 -25.54
CA PRO A 413 -2.67 -47.11 -26.10
C PRO A 413 -1.55 -46.97 -25.06
N PRO A 414 -0.55 -47.89 -25.03
CA PRO A 414 0.53 -47.87 -24.07
C PRO A 414 1.32 -46.56 -24.11
N GLY A 415 1.48 -45.90 -22.96
CA GLY A 415 2.19 -44.61 -22.85
C GLY A 415 1.62 -43.76 -21.71
N TRP A 416 2.16 -42.55 -21.53
CA TRP A 416 1.68 -41.58 -20.56
C TRP A 416 0.58 -40.69 -21.16
N TRP A 417 -0.45 -40.45 -20.38
CA TRP A 417 -1.61 -39.64 -20.71
C TRP A 417 -1.74 -38.54 -19.68
N GLY A 418 -1.70 -37.28 -20.11
CA GLY A 418 -1.98 -36.15 -19.25
C GLY A 418 -3.45 -36.17 -18.84
N VAL A 419 -3.74 -35.89 -17.58
CA VAL A 419 -5.11 -35.80 -17.08
C VAL A 419 -5.50 -34.32 -17.04
N GLY A 420 -6.62 -34.00 -17.67
CA GLY A 420 -7.18 -32.66 -17.69
C GLY A 420 -8.70 -32.68 -17.46
N LEU A 421 -9.25 -31.50 -17.24
CA LEU A 421 -10.66 -31.24 -17.14
C LEU A 421 -11.05 -30.32 -18.29
N ARG A 422 -12.10 -30.69 -19.03
CA ARG A 422 -12.78 -29.82 -19.97
C ARG A 422 -14.09 -29.35 -19.35
N LEU A 423 -14.20 -28.06 -19.13
CA LEU A 423 -15.45 -27.38 -18.82
C LEU A 423 -16.09 -26.90 -20.12
N THR A 424 -17.41 -27.02 -20.26
CA THR A 424 -18.13 -26.58 -21.46
C THR A 424 -19.48 -26.00 -21.08
N TRP A 425 -19.80 -24.84 -21.62
CA TRP A 425 -21.06 -24.12 -21.45
C TRP A 425 -21.55 -23.63 -22.82
N GLU A 426 -22.59 -22.80 -22.86
CA GLU A 426 -23.30 -22.43 -24.09
C GLU A 426 -22.39 -21.76 -25.15
N HIS A 427 -21.49 -20.88 -24.72
CA HIS A 427 -20.68 -20.07 -25.63
C HIS A 427 -19.18 -20.37 -25.56
N GLY A 428 -18.77 -21.38 -24.80
CA GLY A 428 -17.35 -21.64 -24.60
C GLY A 428 -17.00 -22.99 -24.01
N SER A 429 -15.71 -23.29 -24.09
CA SER A 429 -15.11 -24.42 -23.42
C SER A 429 -13.72 -24.04 -22.92
N TRP A 430 -13.33 -24.58 -21.78
CA TRP A 430 -12.02 -24.37 -21.20
C TRP A 430 -11.40 -25.70 -20.78
N GLU A 431 -10.13 -25.87 -21.09
CA GLU A 431 -9.36 -27.07 -20.74
C GLU A 431 -8.26 -26.70 -19.75
N VAL A 432 -8.23 -27.42 -18.63
CA VAL A 432 -7.28 -27.20 -17.55
C VAL A 432 -6.62 -28.52 -17.15
N PRO A 433 -5.28 -28.60 -17.06
CA PRO A 433 -4.61 -29.78 -16.52
C PRO A 433 -4.97 -30.00 -15.05
N LEU A 434 -5.10 -31.26 -14.64
CA LEU A 434 -5.20 -31.62 -13.23
C LEU A 434 -3.80 -31.67 -12.63
N HIS A 435 -3.69 -31.21 -11.38
CA HIS A 435 -2.46 -31.30 -10.61
C HIS A 435 -2.65 -32.16 -9.35
N ASP A 436 -1.56 -32.73 -8.85
CA ASP A 436 -1.55 -33.39 -7.54
C ASP A 436 -1.46 -32.38 -6.39
N ALA A 437 -1.42 -32.87 -5.14
CA ALA A 437 -1.32 -32.01 -3.96
C ALA A 437 0.00 -31.23 -3.86
N GLU A 438 1.01 -31.60 -4.66
CA GLU A 438 2.28 -30.89 -4.77
C GLU A 438 2.31 -29.91 -5.98
N GLY A 439 1.16 -29.70 -6.64
CA GLY A 439 1.03 -28.78 -7.76
C GLY A 439 1.62 -29.32 -9.07
N ARG A 440 1.81 -30.64 -9.19
CA ARG A 440 2.43 -31.24 -10.38
C ARG A 440 1.39 -31.86 -11.31
N PRO A 441 1.55 -31.74 -12.64
CA PRO A 441 0.58 -32.30 -13.57
C PRO A 441 0.38 -33.80 -13.36
N VAL A 442 -0.88 -34.24 -13.36
CA VAL A 442 -1.24 -35.65 -13.17
C VAL A 442 -1.12 -36.40 -14.49
N TRP A 443 -0.46 -37.56 -14.44
CA TRP A 443 -0.32 -38.47 -15.57
C TRP A 443 -0.87 -39.86 -15.25
N LEU A 444 -1.49 -40.50 -16.25
CA LEU A 444 -1.91 -41.90 -16.21
C LEU A 444 -1.13 -42.74 -17.22
N ARG A 445 -0.73 -43.94 -16.81
CA ARG A 445 -0.04 -44.89 -17.67
C ARG A 445 -1.04 -45.83 -18.35
N GLY A 446 -1.19 -45.70 -19.67
CA GLY A 446 -1.92 -46.66 -20.50
C GLY A 446 -1.19 -48.02 -20.56
N ARG A 447 -1.94 -49.13 -20.49
CA ARG A 447 -1.41 -50.51 -20.56
C ARG A 447 -2.20 -51.35 -21.58
N ARG A 448 -1.59 -52.45 -22.04
CA ARG A 448 -2.11 -53.27 -23.16
C ARG A 448 -3.32 -54.13 -22.78
N SER A 449 -3.57 -54.40 -21.50
CA SER A 449 -4.70 -55.22 -21.07
C SER A 449 -5.44 -54.69 -19.83
N ALA A 450 -6.74 -54.99 -19.73
CA ALA A 450 -7.59 -54.61 -18.60
C ALA A 450 -7.14 -55.24 -17.27
N ARG A 451 -6.55 -56.45 -17.30
CA ARG A 451 -5.97 -57.11 -16.10
C ARG A 451 -4.74 -56.39 -15.57
N GLU A 452 -3.90 -55.84 -16.45
CA GLU A 452 -2.69 -55.09 -16.06
C GLU A 452 -3.00 -53.67 -15.59
N MET A 453 -4.15 -53.10 -15.99
CA MET A 453 -4.59 -51.78 -15.55
C MET A 453 -5.08 -51.73 -14.11
N LEU A 454 -5.57 -52.83 -13.53
CA LEU A 454 -6.03 -52.85 -12.13
C LEU A 454 -4.91 -52.66 -11.09
N GLY A 455 -3.64 -52.63 -11.52
CA GLY A 455 -2.51 -52.18 -10.71
C GLY A 455 -2.25 -50.66 -10.73
N LEU A 456 -3.13 -49.86 -11.35
CA LEU A 456 -2.98 -48.42 -11.63
C LEU A 456 -2.72 -47.55 -10.39
N VAL A 457 -3.25 -47.91 -9.22
CA VAL A 457 -3.18 -47.06 -8.02
C VAL A 457 -1.77 -46.91 -7.45
N ARG A 458 -0.86 -47.86 -7.72
CA ARG A 458 0.54 -47.75 -7.25
C ARG A 458 1.44 -46.90 -8.17
N ASP A 459 1.02 -46.65 -9.41
CA ASP A 459 1.80 -45.95 -10.44
C ASP A 459 1.12 -44.65 -10.92
N VAL A 460 0.36 -43.95 -10.06
CA VAL A 460 0.19 -42.49 -10.24
C VAL A 460 1.57 -41.90 -9.97
N VAL A 461 2.40 -41.85 -11.01
CA VAL A 461 3.76 -41.37 -10.89
C VAL A 461 3.70 -39.86 -10.74
N ARG A 462 3.86 -39.47 -9.48
CA ARG A 462 4.42 -38.20 -9.01
C ARG A 462 5.70 -37.93 -9.80
N ALA A 463 5.61 -37.17 -10.88
CA ALA A 463 6.78 -36.77 -11.68
C ALA A 463 7.61 -35.72 -10.96
#